data_AF-A0AAU2A6L2-F1
#
_entry.id   AF-A0AAU2A6L2-F1
#
_cell.length_a   1.000
_cell.length_b   1.000
_cell.length_c   1.000
_cell.angle_alpha   90.00
_cell.angle_beta   90.00
_cell.angle_gamma   90.00
#
_symmetry.space_group_name_H-M   'P 1'
#
loop_
_entity.id
_entity.type
_entity.pdbx_description
1 polymer ?
#
loop_
_entity_poly.entity_id
_entity_poly.type
_entity_poly.pdbx_seq_one_letter_code
_entity_poly.pdbx_strand_id
1 'polypeptide(L)'
;MSTRPWTRPGQAICHRHQVRAEVPAPSAVHRVPGVAGSGIRETADVLIGFLIVGSELVLGVAIALFYIPGPVQRWCLGQLEDFERLRVASGLRRAVPLLMQMLLLPPRILDRVDGHGLAPQYVVRWWRALPLAMPIKALRLGLLLAVVANVGNMADWEHLQLSADPGPQPGVVQALLSNIVAVPMAVRAWDFSVIGRVPPFLFWALILIAEVRILKRTNLTSSGNGATHAASDLEALAGYPGKESARMEYRRCWPVVALLTVAAQCATVLRRWEETQPDCQIPRVSVQPVEQAIWKAHRTRRARARRHNERQFKAHAALVVGALRKAEARQDSQPDRALEDLVVMLLTIAERYAEGRIDDLLDADQLVGVDPAAPRERLRMGVVGLVVVLVMACAAVLGLPEAALVPLLPVVVLFVAVVFNRGRMPTAGQLTDLIIPR
;
A
#
# COMPACT_ATOMS: atom_id res chain seq x y z
N MET A 1 -54.71 36.49 -5.99
CA MET A 1 -54.48 36.29 -7.44
C MET A 1 -53.46 37.31 -7.92
N SER A 2 -52.21 36.89 -8.11
CA SER A 2 -51.18 37.70 -8.77
C SER A 2 -50.16 36.73 -9.36
N THR A 3 -50.31 36.47 -10.66
CA THR A 3 -49.44 35.59 -11.45
C THR A 3 -48.37 36.44 -12.13
N ARG A 4 -47.11 36.29 -11.72
CA ARG A 4 -45.96 36.80 -12.49
C ARG A 4 -45.43 35.70 -13.42
N PRO A 5 -45.13 35.99 -14.70
CA PRO A 5 -44.58 35.02 -15.61
C PRO A 5 -43.06 34.89 -15.41
N TRP A 6 -42.59 33.65 -15.32
CA TRP A 6 -41.18 33.29 -15.37
C TRP A 6 -40.69 33.34 -16.81
N THR A 7 -39.80 34.29 -17.11
CA THR A 7 -39.01 34.34 -18.34
C THR A 7 -37.90 33.29 -18.30
N ARG A 8 -37.82 32.44 -19.32
CA ARG A 8 -36.75 31.45 -19.51
C ARG A 8 -35.44 32.16 -19.90
N PRO A 9 -34.30 31.86 -19.27
CA PRO A 9 -33.00 32.30 -19.78
C PRO A 9 -32.59 31.48 -21.00
N GLY A 10 -32.01 32.18 -21.98
CA GLY A 10 -31.74 31.71 -23.33
C GLY A 10 -30.76 30.54 -23.42
N GLN A 11 -31.03 29.68 -24.41
CA GLN A 11 -30.07 28.71 -24.93
C GLN A 11 -28.88 29.46 -25.54
N ALA A 12 -27.73 29.41 -24.87
CA ALA A 12 -26.45 29.75 -25.46
C ALA A 12 -26.05 28.65 -26.45
N ILE A 13 -26.18 28.95 -27.74
CA ILE A 13 -25.72 28.11 -28.84
C ILE A 13 -24.19 28.13 -28.84
N CYS A 14 -23.56 27.07 -28.34
CA CYS A 14 -22.11 26.87 -28.46
C CYS A 14 -21.76 26.54 -29.93
N HIS A 15 -21.22 27.53 -30.64
CA HIS A 15 -20.58 27.34 -31.93
C HIS A 15 -19.32 26.47 -31.78
N ARG A 16 -19.41 25.22 -32.24
CA ARG A 16 -18.30 24.28 -32.33
C ARG A 16 -17.44 24.65 -33.54
N HIS A 17 -16.31 25.32 -33.31
CA HIS A 17 -15.30 25.55 -34.35
C HIS A 17 -14.72 24.21 -34.82
N GLN A 18 -15.12 23.81 -36.02
CA GLN A 18 -14.62 22.63 -36.71
C GLN A 18 -13.34 23.03 -37.46
N VAL A 19 -12.18 22.77 -36.84
CA VAL A 19 -10.87 22.94 -37.48
C VAL A 19 -10.69 21.79 -38.48
N ARG A 20 -10.72 22.16 -39.76
CA ARG A 20 -10.50 21.28 -40.91
C ARG A 20 -8.99 21.03 -41.01
N ALA A 21 -8.54 19.82 -40.72
CA ALA A 21 -7.16 19.42 -40.94
C ALA A 21 -6.95 19.16 -42.44
N GLU A 22 -6.11 19.97 -43.07
CA GLU A 22 -5.58 19.75 -44.42
C GLU A 22 -4.67 18.52 -44.42
N VAL A 23 -4.94 17.61 -45.36
CA VAL A 23 -4.11 16.45 -45.65
C VAL A 23 -3.13 16.84 -46.76
N PRO A 24 -1.81 16.87 -46.52
CA PRO A 24 -0.85 17.09 -47.59
C PRO A 24 -0.57 15.81 -48.38
N ALA A 25 -0.45 15.97 -49.69
CA ALA A 25 -0.18 14.94 -50.68
C ALA A 25 1.19 14.26 -50.50
N PRO A 26 1.36 12.99 -50.94
CA PRO A 26 2.60 12.25 -50.80
C PRO A 26 3.67 12.73 -51.79
N SER A 27 4.74 13.31 -51.28
CA SER A 27 5.94 13.65 -52.05
C SER A 27 6.99 12.53 -52.01
N ALA A 28 7.48 12.26 -53.22
CA ALA A 28 8.63 11.46 -53.66
C ALA A 28 9.58 10.84 -52.61
N VAL A 29 9.71 9.51 -52.72
CA VAL A 29 10.71 8.67 -52.08
C VAL A 29 12.09 8.94 -52.68
N HIS A 30 12.95 9.67 -51.93
CA HIS A 30 14.39 9.73 -52.19
C HIS A 30 15.10 8.65 -51.39
N ARG A 31 15.77 7.70 -52.08
CA ARG A 31 16.71 6.74 -51.48
C ARG A 31 17.92 7.48 -50.92
N VAL A 32 18.14 7.37 -49.62
CA VAL A 32 19.38 7.74 -48.93
C VAL A 32 20.26 6.49 -48.77
N PRO A 33 21.56 6.53 -49.12
CA PRO A 33 22.46 5.39 -48.99
C PRO A 33 22.84 5.12 -47.52
N GLY A 34 23.05 3.84 -47.21
CA GLY A 34 23.22 3.32 -45.86
C GLY A 34 24.37 3.95 -45.07
N VAL A 35 24.03 4.45 -43.89
CA VAL A 35 24.98 4.88 -42.86
C VAL A 35 25.17 3.71 -41.88
N ALA A 36 26.43 3.31 -41.73
CA ALA A 36 26.89 2.22 -40.89
C ALA A 36 26.55 2.44 -39.40
N GLY A 37 25.70 1.59 -38.85
CA GLY A 37 25.25 1.60 -37.45
C GLY A 37 26.00 0.63 -36.53
N SER A 38 27.31 0.44 -36.70
CA SER A 38 28.09 -0.49 -35.87
C SER A 38 28.60 0.12 -34.55
N GLY A 39 28.81 1.44 -34.46
CA GLY A 39 29.45 2.06 -33.29
C GLY A 39 28.57 2.23 -32.03
N ILE A 40 27.24 2.23 -32.16
CA ILE A 40 26.33 2.42 -31.00
C ILE A 40 26.13 1.11 -30.22
N ARG A 41 26.29 -0.05 -30.87
CA ARG A 41 26.22 -1.35 -30.19
C ARG A 41 27.46 -1.62 -29.33
N GLU A 42 28.66 -1.32 -29.85
CA GLU A 42 29.90 -1.50 -29.07
C GLU A 42 29.94 -0.64 -27.80
N THR A 43 29.42 0.59 -27.84
CA THR A 43 29.39 1.45 -26.66
C THR A 43 28.34 1.02 -25.62
N ALA A 44 27.22 0.43 -26.05
CA ALA A 44 26.23 -0.15 -25.14
C ALA A 44 26.74 -1.42 -24.47
N ASP A 45 27.44 -2.30 -25.19
CA ASP A 45 27.95 -3.56 -24.67
C ASP A 45 29.07 -3.36 -23.64
N VAL A 46 29.94 -2.36 -23.83
CA VAL A 46 30.97 -1.99 -22.84
C VAL A 46 30.35 -1.43 -21.56
N LEU A 47 29.25 -0.65 -21.68
CA LEU A 47 28.57 -0.06 -20.52
C LEU A 47 27.81 -1.12 -19.71
N ILE A 48 27.22 -2.12 -20.39
CA ILE A 48 26.59 -3.28 -19.76
C ILE A 48 27.64 -4.14 -19.06
N GLY A 49 28.81 -4.37 -19.67
CA GLY A 49 29.92 -5.09 -19.04
C GLY A 49 30.42 -4.40 -17.76
N PHE A 50 30.56 -3.07 -17.78
CA PHE A 50 30.95 -2.29 -16.60
C PHE A 50 29.91 -2.36 -15.46
N LEU A 51 28.62 -2.37 -15.80
CA LEU A 51 27.54 -2.51 -14.82
C LEU A 51 27.53 -3.90 -14.17
N ILE A 52 27.81 -4.95 -14.94
CA ILE A 52 27.86 -6.34 -14.44
C ILE A 52 29.06 -6.52 -13.51
N VAL A 53 30.27 -6.14 -13.94
CA VAL A 53 31.48 -6.24 -13.11
C VAL A 53 31.39 -5.34 -11.88
N GLY A 54 30.81 -4.14 -12.02
CA GLY A 54 30.56 -3.24 -10.89
C GLY A 54 29.59 -3.84 -9.86
N SER A 55 28.58 -4.60 -10.30
CA SER A 55 27.58 -5.19 -9.41
C SER A 55 28.14 -6.30 -8.50
N GLU A 56 29.07 -7.12 -9.01
CA GLU A 56 29.72 -8.17 -8.22
C GLU A 56 30.67 -7.59 -7.18
N LEU A 57 31.39 -6.53 -7.52
CA LEU A 57 32.28 -5.84 -6.59
C LEU A 57 31.49 -5.15 -5.48
N VAL A 58 30.34 -4.55 -5.80
CA VAL A 58 29.42 -3.98 -4.81
C VAL A 58 28.82 -5.06 -3.91
N LEU A 59 28.46 -6.24 -4.45
CA LEU A 59 27.94 -7.36 -3.67
C LEU A 59 29.02 -7.95 -2.75
N GLY A 60 30.24 -8.13 -3.25
CA GLY A 60 31.38 -8.60 -2.48
C GLY A 60 31.75 -7.63 -1.34
N VAL A 61 31.75 -6.33 -1.61
CA VAL A 61 31.97 -5.28 -0.60
C VAL A 61 30.82 -5.27 0.42
N ALA A 62 29.57 -5.43 0.00
CA ALA A 62 28.43 -5.49 0.90
C ALA A 62 28.48 -6.72 1.83
N ILE A 63 28.85 -7.89 1.31
CA ILE A 63 29.02 -9.12 2.09
C ILE A 63 30.23 -8.99 3.03
N ALA A 64 31.37 -8.48 2.56
CA ALA A 64 32.56 -8.28 3.38
C ALA A 64 32.31 -7.28 4.52
N LEU A 65 31.61 -6.17 4.26
CA LEU A 65 31.20 -5.20 5.27
C LEU A 65 30.21 -5.80 6.29
N PHE A 66 29.42 -6.80 5.90
CA PHE A 66 28.50 -7.50 6.79
C PHE A 66 29.21 -8.48 7.74
N TYR A 67 30.36 -9.04 7.33
CA TYR A 67 31.09 -10.04 8.10
C TYR A 67 32.22 -9.51 8.99
N ILE A 68 32.60 -8.23 8.89
CA ILE A 68 33.60 -7.61 9.78
C ILE A 68 32.89 -7.05 11.03
N PRO A 69 32.96 -7.71 12.20
CA PRO A 69 32.32 -7.23 13.41
C PRO A 69 33.15 -6.10 14.02
N GLY A 70 32.49 -5.03 14.49
CA GLY A 70 33.14 -3.98 15.30
C GLY A 70 33.05 -2.56 14.76
N PRO A 71 33.64 -2.22 13.60
CA PRO A 71 33.62 -0.85 13.05
C PRO A 71 32.35 -0.56 12.23
N VAL A 72 31.92 -1.51 11.38
CA VAL A 72 30.71 -1.33 10.55
C VAL A 72 29.45 -1.34 11.39
N GLN A 73 29.38 -2.17 12.44
CA GLN A 73 28.25 -2.15 13.38
C GLN A 73 28.18 -0.83 14.18
N ARG A 74 29.31 -0.30 14.65
CA ARG A 74 29.34 1.01 15.33
C ARG A 74 29.00 2.16 14.39
N TRP A 75 29.50 2.12 13.15
CA TRP A 75 29.14 3.08 12.11
C TRP A 75 27.66 2.98 11.73
N CYS A 76 27.12 1.77 11.57
CA CYS A 76 25.69 1.56 11.33
C CYS A 76 24.82 2.02 12.51
N LEU A 77 25.27 1.86 13.75
CA LEU A 77 24.55 2.37 14.92
C LEU A 77 24.58 3.91 14.97
N GLY A 78 25.72 4.53 14.70
CA GLY A 78 25.82 6.00 14.58
C GLY A 78 24.98 6.55 13.43
N GLN A 79 25.02 5.91 12.26
CA GLN A 79 24.16 6.25 11.13
C GLN A 79 22.68 6.01 11.42
N LEU A 80 22.33 4.99 12.22
CA LEU A 80 20.95 4.77 12.66
C LEU A 80 20.48 5.90 13.58
N GLU A 81 21.30 6.33 14.53
CA GLU A 81 20.99 7.47 15.41
C GLU A 81 20.85 8.79 14.63
N ASP A 82 21.77 9.09 13.71
CA ASP A 82 21.69 10.27 12.85
C ASP A 82 20.48 10.20 11.91
N PHE A 83 20.18 9.02 11.37
CA PHE A 83 18.98 8.77 10.58
C PHE A 83 17.70 8.94 11.42
N GLU A 84 17.72 8.58 12.71
CA GLU A 84 16.61 8.82 13.62
C GLU A 84 16.41 10.30 13.96
N ARG A 85 17.48 11.07 14.15
CA ARG A 85 17.39 12.53 14.29
C ARG A 85 16.82 13.18 13.02
N LEU A 86 17.33 12.77 11.86
CA LEU A 86 16.81 13.19 10.55
C LEU A 86 15.35 12.73 10.35
N ARG A 87 14.96 11.58 10.91
CA ARG A 87 13.57 11.10 10.89
C ARG A 87 12.65 12.01 11.69
N VAL A 88 12.99 12.39 12.92
CA VAL A 88 12.14 13.28 13.73
C VAL A 88 11.95 14.62 13.00
N ALA A 89 13.01 15.15 12.39
CA ALA A 89 12.94 16.34 11.56
C ALA A 89 12.12 16.13 10.26
N SER A 90 12.27 14.98 9.60
CA SER A 90 11.58 14.67 8.34
C SER A 90 10.10 14.32 8.54
N GLY A 91 9.72 13.72 9.67
CA GLY A 91 8.34 13.41 10.02
C GLY A 91 7.52 14.69 10.16
N LEU A 92 8.11 15.73 10.77
CA LEU A 92 7.51 17.06 10.78
C LEU A 92 7.38 17.59 9.35
N ARG A 93 8.46 17.61 8.56
CA ARG A 93 8.44 18.09 7.15
C ARG A 93 7.43 17.35 6.27
N ARG A 94 7.19 16.06 6.48
CA ARG A 94 6.19 15.27 5.74
C ARG A 94 4.77 15.43 6.27
N ALA A 95 4.62 15.78 7.54
CA ALA A 95 3.32 16.18 8.11
C ALA A 95 2.94 17.61 7.71
N VAL A 96 3.92 18.49 7.45
CA VAL A 96 3.69 19.90 7.10
C VAL A 96 2.68 20.08 5.97
N PRO A 97 2.73 19.39 4.82
CA PRO A 97 1.75 19.59 3.76
C PRO A 97 0.31 19.33 4.21
N LEU A 98 0.10 18.27 5.00
CA LEU A 98 -1.22 17.91 5.50
C LEU A 98 -1.69 18.93 6.55
N LEU A 99 -0.81 19.30 7.49
CA LEU A 99 -1.11 20.31 8.51
C LEU A 99 -1.36 21.69 7.89
N MET A 100 -0.59 22.07 6.87
CA MET A 100 -0.78 23.32 6.13
C MET A 100 -2.08 23.31 5.35
N GLN A 101 -2.46 22.18 4.72
CA GLN A 101 -3.77 22.05 4.10
C GLN A 101 -4.91 22.21 5.10
N MET A 102 -4.73 21.77 6.35
CA MET A 102 -5.71 22.01 7.41
C MET A 102 -5.72 23.45 7.91
N LEU A 103 -4.56 24.08 8.05
CA LEU A 103 -4.46 25.50 8.42
C LEU A 103 -5.04 26.42 7.34
N LEU A 104 -5.10 25.96 6.09
CA LEU A 104 -5.70 26.66 4.96
C LEU A 104 -7.20 26.38 4.80
N LEU A 105 -7.83 25.70 5.76
CA LEU A 105 -9.28 25.53 5.76
C LEU A 105 -9.98 26.90 5.86
N PRO A 106 -11.08 27.11 5.11
CA PRO A 106 -11.90 28.31 5.26
C PRO A 106 -12.29 28.54 6.73
N PRO A 107 -12.24 29.78 7.25
CA PRO A 107 -12.52 30.08 8.66
C PRO A 107 -13.91 29.59 9.09
N ARG A 108 -14.90 29.64 8.20
CA ARG A 108 -16.25 29.08 8.40
C ARG A 108 -16.29 27.59 8.79
N ILE A 109 -15.29 26.81 8.37
CA ILE A 109 -15.16 25.39 8.73
C ILE A 109 -14.48 25.27 10.10
N LEU A 110 -13.44 26.07 10.35
CA LEU A 110 -12.72 26.09 11.62
C LEU A 110 -13.64 26.55 12.77
N ASP A 111 -14.52 27.51 12.54
CA ASP A 111 -15.47 28.00 13.56
C ASP A 111 -16.52 26.94 13.96
N ARG A 112 -16.75 25.93 13.12
CA ARG A 112 -17.66 24.81 13.42
C ARG A 112 -16.98 23.62 14.09
N VAL A 113 -15.65 23.55 14.03
CA VAL A 113 -14.87 22.46 14.63
C VAL A 113 -14.17 23.05 15.84
N ASP A 114 -14.66 22.76 17.05
CA ASP A 114 -14.10 23.28 18.31
C ASP A 114 -12.56 23.18 18.34
N GLY A 115 -11.90 24.32 18.12
CA GLY A 115 -10.57 24.42 17.49
C GLY A 115 -9.34 24.10 18.35
N HIS A 116 -9.45 23.26 19.37
CA HIS A 116 -8.31 22.90 20.24
C HIS A 116 -7.69 21.54 19.93
N GLY A 117 -7.96 21.01 18.74
CA GLY A 117 -7.89 19.60 18.46
C GLY A 117 -6.55 18.91 18.73
N LEU A 118 -6.61 17.74 19.35
CA LEU A 118 -5.54 16.75 19.50
C LEU A 118 -5.17 16.10 18.16
N ALA A 119 -6.04 16.15 17.15
CA ALA A 119 -5.85 15.46 15.88
C ALA A 119 -4.51 15.79 15.16
N PRO A 120 -4.03 17.05 15.08
CA PRO A 120 -2.70 17.38 14.57
C PRO A 120 -1.55 16.67 15.30
N GLN A 121 -1.66 16.52 16.62
CA GLN A 121 -0.63 15.83 17.42
C GLN A 121 -0.57 14.33 17.06
N TYR A 122 -1.72 13.72 16.75
CA TYR A 122 -1.79 12.34 16.28
C TYR A 122 -1.14 12.13 14.91
N VAL A 123 -1.18 13.12 14.01
CA VAL A 123 -0.45 13.07 12.73
C VAL A 123 1.05 13.02 12.98
N VAL A 124 1.55 13.88 13.87
CA VAL A 124 2.98 13.91 14.23
C VAL A 124 3.39 12.59 14.89
N ARG A 125 2.60 12.07 15.85
CA ARG A 125 2.85 10.77 16.49
C ARG A 125 2.83 9.62 15.49
N TRP A 126 1.86 9.61 14.57
CA TRP A 126 1.77 8.60 13.53
C TRP A 126 3.00 8.59 12.62
N TRP A 127 3.47 9.76 12.18
CA TRP A 127 4.67 9.87 11.37
C TRP A 127 5.94 9.42 12.11
N ARG A 128 6.04 9.71 13.42
CA ARG A 128 7.12 9.19 14.26
C ARG A 128 7.05 7.67 14.41
N ALA A 129 5.85 7.11 14.54
CA ALA A 129 5.61 5.68 14.66
C ALA A 129 5.68 4.90 13.34
N LEU A 130 5.76 5.59 12.18
CA LEU A 130 5.82 4.94 10.87
C LEU A 130 7.08 4.05 10.80
N PRO A 131 6.90 2.70 10.76
CA PRO A 131 8.02 1.80 10.94
C PRO A 131 9.03 1.92 9.79
N LEU A 132 10.34 1.83 10.11
CA LEU A 132 11.46 1.67 9.14
C LEU A 132 11.25 0.48 8.20
N ALA A 133 10.27 -0.37 8.49
CA ALA A 133 9.97 -1.56 7.72
C ALA A 133 9.70 -1.27 6.24
N MET A 134 9.15 -0.13 5.84
CA MET A 134 8.91 0.13 4.41
C MET A 134 10.20 0.29 3.60
N PRO A 135 11.15 1.18 3.93
CA PRO A 135 12.41 1.27 3.20
C PRO A 135 13.26 -0.01 3.32
N ILE A 136 13.26 -0.67 4.49
CA ILE A 136 13.98 -1.95 4.66
C ILE A 136 13.34 -3.05 3.80
N LYS A 137 12.01 -3.10 3.70
CA LYS A 137 11.31 -4.06 2.82
C LYS A 137 11.48 -3.73 1.35
N ALA A 138 11.51 -2.45 0.98
CA ALA A 138 11.77 -2.01 -0.39
C ALA A 138 13.21 -2.35 -0.80
N LEU A 139 14.18 -2.14 0.10
CA LEU A 139 15.57 -2.56 -0.08
C LEU A 139 15.67 -4.08 -0.24
N ARG A 140 15.02 -4.84 0.65
CA ARG A 140 14.99 -6.31 0.57
C ARG A 140 14.31 -6.82 -0.70
N LEU A 141 13.23 -6.17 -1.15
CA LEU A 141 12.56 -6.48 -2.41
C LEU A 141 13.44 -6.13 -3.61
N GLY A 142 14.10 -4.98 -3.59
CA GLY A 142 15.06 -4.57 -4.61
C GLY A 142 16.25 -5.52 -4.70
N LEU A 143 16.76 -5.99 -3.56
CA LEU A 143 17.80 -7.02 -3.51
C LEU A 143 17.30 -8.35 -4.08
N LEU A 144 16.08 -8.78 -3.73
CA LEU A 144 15.45 -9.98 -4.29
C LEU A 144 15.26 -9.87 -5.81
N LEU A 145 14.79 -8.73 -6.30
CA LEU A 145 14.63 -8.47 -7.73
C LEU A 145 15.98 -8.43 -8.45
N ALA A 146 17.02 -7.85 -7.82
CA ALA A 146 18.38 -7.87 -8.36
C ALA A 146 18.94 -9.29 -8.43
N VAL A 147 18.70 -10.12 -7.41
CA VAL A 147 19.07 -11.54 -7.44
C VAL A 147 18.33 -12.26 -8.57
N VAL A 148 17.00 -12.11 -8.66
CA VAL A 148 16.19 -12.76 -9.70
C VAL A 148 16.57 -12.29 -11.11
N ALA A 149 16.88 -11.00 -11.30
CA ALA A 149 17.30 -10.45 -12.59
C ALA A 149 18.66 -10.98 -13.04
N ASN A 150 19.59 -11.23 -12.11
CA ASN A 150 20.91 -11.76 -12.42
C ASN A 150 20.95 -13.30 -12.49
N VAL A 151 19.89 -14.01 -12.10
CA VAL A 151 19.79 -15.48 -12.25
C VAL A 151 19.71 -15.91 -13.73
N GLY A 152 19.26 -15.03 -14.64
CA GLY A 152 19.33 -15.31 -16.08
C GLY A 152 20.77 -15.48 -16.59
N ASN A 153 21.73 -14.77 -15.97
CA ASN A 153 23.16 -14.93 -16.24
C ASN A 153 23.80 -16.14 -15.53
N MET A 154 23.05 -16.88 -14.69
CA MET A 154 23.58 -18.12 -14.09
C MET A 154 23.59 -19.30 -15.07
N ALA A 155 22.89 -19.23 -16.20
CA ALA A 155 23.01 -20.23 -17.26
C ALA A 155 24.42 -20.24 -17.89
N ASP A 156 25.10 -19.09 -17.92
CA ASP A 156 26.51 -19.00 -18.32
C ASP A 156 27.46 -19.56 -17.25
N TRP A 157 27.01 -19.63 -15.99
CA TRP A 157 27.78 -20.19 -14.89
C TRP A 157 27.92 -21.71 -14.99
N GLU A 158 26.88 -22.42 -15.46
CA GLU A 158 27.00 -23.85 -15.77
C GLU A 158 27.96 -24.10 -16.93
N HIS A 159 28.01 -23.22 -17.95
CA HIS A 159 29.02 -23.30 -19.01
C HIS A 159 30.43 -23.01 -18.51
N LEU A 160 30.61 -22.05 -17.59
CA LEU A 160 31.90 -21.80 -16.94
C LEU A 160 32.34 -22.98 -16.05
N GLN A 161 31.40 -23.60 -15.33
CA GLN A 161 31.67 -24.75 -14.45
C GLN A 161 32.00 -26.04 -15.23
N LEU A 162 31.39 -26.22 -16.41
CA LEU A 162 31.70 -27.32 -17.33
C LEU A 162 32.98 -27.09 -18.16
N SER A 163 33.41 -25.84 -18.36
CA SER A 163 34.66 -25.51 -19.04
C SER A 163 35.89 -25.47 -18.12
N ALA A 164 35.68 -25.48 -16.80
CA ALA A 164 36.72 -25.65 -15.80
C ALA A 164 37.14 -27.13 -15.73
N ASP A 165 37.96 -27.54 -16.71
CA ASP A 165 38.68 -28.81 -16.68
C ASP A 165 39.50 -28.90 -15.36
N PRO A 166 39.33 -29.94 -14.53
CA PRO A 166 40.06 -30.06 -13.28
C PRO A 166 41.52 -30.42 -13.57
N GLY A 167 42.31 -29.41 -13.88
CA GLY A 167 43.77 -29.48 -13.81
C GLY A 167 44.20 -29.88 -12.39
N PRO A 168 45.33 -30.60 -12.25
CA PRO A 168 45.67 -31.32 -11.03
C PRO A 168 46.26 -30.37 -9.98
N GLN A 169 45.44 -29.57 -9.31
CA GLN A 169 45.79 -29.00 -8.00
C GLN A 169 44.57 -28.99 -7.06
N PRO A 170 44.46 -29.98 -6.16
CA PRO A 170 43.44 -29.98 -5.12
C PRO A 170 43.96 -29.17 -3.93
N GLY A 171 43.26 -28.13 -3.52
CA GLY A 171 43.62 -27.46 -2.26
C GLY A 171 42.63 -26.40 -1.82
N VAL A 172 42.36 -25.40 -2.65
CA VAL A 172 41.69 -24.18 -2.17
C VAL A 172 40.17 -24.29 -2.25
N VAL A 173 39.63 -24.80 -3.36
CA VAL A 173 38.17 -24.90 -3.58
C VAL A 173 37.55 -26.00 -2.70
N GLN A 174 38.27 -27.11 -2.50
CA GLN A 174 37.80 -28.21 -1.65
C GLN A 174 37.87 -27.87 -0.15
N ALA A 175 38.83 -27.03 0.28
CA ALA A 175 38.90 -26.50 1.64
C ALA A 175 37.82 -25.45 1.93
N LEU A 176 37.37 -24.70 0.92
CA LEU A 176 36.26 -23.76 1.05
C LEU A 176 34.90 -24.48 1.10
N LEU A 177 34.72 -25.55 0.32
CA LEU A 177 33.48 -26.34 0.28
C LEU A 177 33.31 -27.22 1.52
N SER A 178 34.38 -27.68 2.16
CA SER A 178 34.30 -28.46 3.39
C SER A 178 33.90 -27.64 4.63
N ASN A 179 34.15 -26.32 4.61
CA ASN A 179 33.80 -25.42 5.71
C ASN A 179 32.34 -24.95 5.70
N ILE A 180 31.59 -25.17 4.60
CA ILE A 180 30.24 -24.59 4.42
C ILE A 180 29.11 -25.60 4.69
N VAL A 181 29.38 -26.91 4.83
CA VAL A 181 28.30 -27.91 4.86
C VAL A 181 28.41 -28.87 6.05
N ALA A 182 27.84 -28.46 7.19
CA ALA A 182 27.20 -29.39 8.12
C ALA A 182 25.70 -29.42 7.84
N VAL A 183 25.31 -29.89 6.64
CA VAL A 183 23.91 -30.14 6.30
C VAL A 183 23.61 -31.62 6.59
N PRO A 184 22.54 -31.93 7.35
CA PRO A 184 22.23 -33.30 7.73
C PRO A 184 22.01 -34.20 6.50
N MET A 185 22.59 -35.39 6.54
CA MET A 185 22.60 -36.40 5.45
C MET A 185 21.20 -36.82 4.94
N ALA A 186 20.12 -36.47 5.64
CA ALA A 186 18.74 -36.69 5.20
C ALA A 186 18.35 -35.92 3.93
N VAL A 187 19.11 -34.88 3.52
CA VAL A 187 18.84 -34.10 2.30
C VAL A 187 19.48 -34.71 1.04
N ARG A 188 20.41 -35.67 1.19
CA ARG A 188 21.18 -36.23 0.07
C ARG A 188 20.46 -37.29 -0.76
N ALA A 189 19.29 -37.74 -0.33
CA ALA A 189 18.47 -38.74 -1.03
C ALA A 189 17.39 -38.13 -1.93
N TRP A 190 17.43 -36.81 -2.18
CA TRP A 190 16.54 -36.18 -3.15
C TRP A 190 17.12 -36.34 -4.56
N ASP A 191 16.39 -37.07 -5.39
CA ASP A 191 16.73 -37.27 -6.81
C ASP A 191 16.56 -35.94 -7.57
N PHE A 192 17.68 -35.26 -7.83
CA PHE A 192 17.72 -33.94 -8.48
C PHE A 192 17.25 -33.96 -9.95
N SER A 193 17.08 -35.14 -10.55
CA SER A 193 16.58 -35.31 -11.92
C SER A 193 15.13 -34.87 -12.11
N VAL A 194 14.33 -34.82 -11.03
CA VAL A 194 12.93 -34.33 -11.06
C VAL A 194 12.87 -32.80 -10.91
N ILE A 195 13.86 -32.19 -10.25
CA ILE A 195 13.94 -30.74 -10.05
C ILE A 195 14.29 -30.01 -11.35
N GLY A 196 15.07 -30.63 -12.25
CA GLY A 196 15.38 -30.09 -13.58
C GLY A 196 14.18 -29.95 -14.53
N ARG A 197 13.03 -30.58 -14.21
CA ARG A 197 11.78 -30.45 -14.98
C ARG A 197 10.79 -29.44 -14.40
N VAL A 198 11.03 -28.95 -13.19
CA VAL A 198 10.26 -27.83 -12.66
C VAL A 198 10.78 -26.58 -13.37
N PRO A 199 9.95 -25.86 -14.16
CA PRO A 199 10.39 -24.62 -14.77
C PRO A 199 10.98 -23.75 -13.68
N PRO A 200 12.18 -23.16 -13.84
CA PRO A 200 12.83 -22.35 -12.80
C PRO A 200 11.90 -21.27 -12.23
N PHE A 201 10.94 -20.80 -13.04
CA PHE A 201 9.84 -19.93 -12.64
C PHE A 201 8.96 -20.49 -11.48
N LEU A 202 8.65 -21.79 -11.48
CA LEU A 202 7.83 -22.45 -10.45
C LEU A 202 8.59 -22.59 -9.13
N PHE A 203 9.89 -22.88 -9.18
CA PHE A 203 10.74 -22.93 -7.99
C PHE A 203 10.88 -21.55 -7.34
N TRP A 204 11.09 -20.50 -8.14
CA TRP A 204 11.13 -19.11 -7.65
C TRP A 204 9.77 -18.60 -7.18
N ALA A 205 8.67 -18.98 -7.85
CA ALA A 205 7.32 -18.68 -7.38
C ALA A 205 7.05 -19.34 -6.01
N LEU A 206 7.51 -20.58 -5.79
CA LEU A 206 7.40 -21.26 -4.50
C LEU A 206 8.24 -20.61 -3.40
N ILE A 207 9.46 -20.15 -3.72
CA ILE A 207 10.30 -19.37 -2.78
C ILE A 207 9.63 -18.05 -2.42
N LEU A 208 9.08 -17.34 -3.41
CA LEU A 208 8.39 -16.06 -3.20
C LEU A 208 7.11 -16.25 -2.38
N ILE A 209 6.35 -17.33 -2.65
CA ILE A 209 5.18 -17.73 -1.86
C ILE A 209 5.59 -18.13 -0.43
N ALA A 210 6.69 -18.87 -0.25
CA ALA A 210 7.19 -19.31 1.06
C ALA A 210 7.69 -18.13 1.90
N GLU A 211 8.41 -17.18 1.31
CA GLU A 211 8.86 -15.93 1.95
C GLU A 211 7.65 -15.09 2.39
N VAL A 212 6.65 -14.89 1.53
CA VAL A 212 5.40 -14.21 1.90
C VAL A 212 4.69 -14.92 3.06
N ARG A 213 4.78 -16.26 3.14
CA ARG A 213 4.21 -17.08 4.22
C ARG A 213 5.01 -17.00 5.53
N ILE A 214 6.34 -16.92 5.47
CA ILE A 214 7.23 -16.76 6.63
C ILE A 214 7.11 -15.33 7.21
N LEU A 215 6.95 -14.33 6.34
CA LEU A 215 6.62 -12.94 6.72
C LEU A 215 5.28 -12.83 7.45
N LYS A 216 4.37 -13.76 7.18
CA LYS A 216 3.06 -13.90 7.83
C LYS A 216 3.14 -14.65 9.16
N ARG A 217 3.98 -15.70 9.28
CA ARG A 217 4.08 -16.54 10.49
C ARG A 217 4.74 -15.79 11.65
N THR A 218 5.77 -14.97 11.38
CA THR A 218 6.40 -14.08 12.37
C THR A 218 5.49 -12.94 12.85
N ASN A 219 4.36 -12.68 12.17
CA ASN A 219 3.35 -11.69 12.56
C ASN A 219 2.19 -12.27 13.39
N LEU A 220 2.09 -13.59 13.54
CA LEU A 220 0.93 -14.23 14.17
C LEU A 220 1.26 -15.05 15.43
N THR A 221 2.53 -15.23 15.80
CA THR A 221 2.93 -15.98 17.01
C THR A 221 3.60 -15.16 18.13
N SER A 222 3.57 -13.82 18.09
CA SER A 222 3.86 -12.99 19.29
C SER A 222 2.57 -12.45 19.88
N SER A 223 1.87 -13.30 20.62
CA SER A 223 0.72 -12.93 21.44
C SER A 223 0.79 -13.76 22.71
N GLY A 224 1.51 -13.25 23.71
CA GLY A 224 1.47 -13.83 25.05
C GLY A 224 2.64 -13.43 25.94
N ASN A 225 2.57 -12.26 26.59
CA ASN A 225 2.61 -12.11 28.05
C ASN A 225 2.75 -10.62 28.46
N GLY A 226 2.19 -10.28 29.63
CA GLY A 226 1.98 -8.92 30.15
C GLY A 226 3.26 -8.09 30.33
N ALA A 227 3.18 -6.77 30.56
CA ALA A 227 2.68 -6.22 31.82
C ALA A 227 2.08 -4.80 31.71
N THR A 228 1.48 -4.43 32.83
CA THR A 228 0.73 -3.26 33.26
C THR A 228 1.49 -1.92 33.24
N HIS A 229 0.82 -0.83 32.86
CA HIS A 229 0.51 0.33 33.72
C HIS A 229 -0.26 1.37 32.90
N ALA A 230 -1.40 1.79 33.43
CA ALA A 230 -2.18 2.90 32.90
C ALA A 230 -1.81 4.18 33.67
N ALA A 231 -1.71 5.28 32.92
CA ALA A 231 -1.96 6.64 33.37
C ALA A 231 -1.17 7.10 34.61
N SER A 232 0.12 7.39 34.40
CA SER A 232 0.90 8.46 35.05
C SER A 232 2.33 8.35 34.53
N ASP A 233 2.60 8.86 33.33
CA ASP A 233 3.95 9.16 32.85
C ASP A 233 3.88 9.80 31.45
N LEU A 234 3.74 11.12 31.41
CA LEU A 234 4.05 11.89 30.20
C LEU A 234 5.51 12.38 30.19
N GLU A 235 6.22 12.30 31.32
CA GLU A 235 7.63 12.70 31.47
C GLU A 235 8.63 11.54 31.37
N ALA A 236 8.22 10.28 31.47
CA ALA A 236 9.11 9.12 31.21
C ALA A 236 9.27 8.75 29.71
N LEU A 237 8.68 9.53 28.79
CA LEU A 237 8.58 9.24 27.35
C LEU A 237 9.87 9.47 26.53
N ALA A 238 11.02 9.69 27.20
CA ALA A 238 12.33 9.59 26.56
C ALA A 238 12.87 8.14 26.51
N GLY A 239 12.24 7.19 27.22
CA GLY A 239 12.56 5.77 27.13
C GLY A 239 12.09 5.18 25.79
N TYR A 240 13.01 4.63 25.00
CA TYR A 240 12.73 4.04 23.70
C TYR A 240 11.52 3.08 23.76
N PRO A 241 10.43 3.33 23.02
CA PRO A 241 9.32 2.40 22.96
C PRO A 241 9.80 1.12 22.27
N GLY A 242 9.70 -0.02 22.96
CA GLY A 242 9.96 -1.33 22.36
C GLY A 242 9.18 -1.51 21.05
N LYS A 243 9.71 -2.31 20.10
CA LYS A 243 9.15 -2.47 18.74
C LYS A 243 7.63 -2.76 18.69
N GLU A 244 7.07 -3.39 19.72
CA GLU A 244 5.64 -3.67 19.84
C GLU A 244 4.81 -2.43 20.17
N SER A 245 5.33 -1.53 21.01
CA SER A 245 4.69 -0.27 21.37
C SER A 245 4.52 0.64 20.15
N ALA A 246 5.57 0.78 19.34
CA ALA A 246 5.52 1.56 18.09
C ALA A 246 4.48 1.02 17.09
N ARG A 247 4.34 -0.31 16.97
CA ARG A 247 3.31 -0.93 16.12
C ARG A 247 1.90 -0.67 16.64
N MET A 248 1.70 -0.73 17.95
CA MET A 248 0.41 -0.43 18.57
C MET A 248 0.04 1.04 18.39
N GLU A 249 0.98 1.95 18.59
CA GLU A 249 0.78 3.39 18.41
C GLU A 249 0.43 3.72 16.95
N TYR A 250 1.16 3.16 15.99
CA TYR A 250 0.84 3.28 14.57
C TYR A 250 -0.61 2.88 14.25
N ARG A 251 -1.07 1.74 14.80
CA ARG A 251 -2.45 1.24 14.61
C ARG A 251 -3.51 2.11 15.29
N ARG A 252 -3.15 2.80 16.39
CA ARG A 252 -4.07 3.70 17.12
C ARG A 252 -4.23 5.05 16.44
N CYS A 253 -3.18 5.55 15.79
CA CYS A 253 -3.18 6.85 15.12
C CYS A 253 -3.68 6.79 13.67
N TRP A 254 -3.61 5.63 13.02
CA TRP A 254 -4.02 5.46 11.63
C TRP A 254 -5.45 5.96 11.30
N PRO A 255 -6.49 5.71 12.12
CA PRO A 255 -7.83 6.20 11.80
C PRO A 255 -7.89 7.73 11.70
N VAL A 256 -7.24 8.43 12.63
CA VAL A 256 -7.16 9.90 12.65
C VAL A 256 -6.46 10.38 11.37
N VAL A 257 -5.32 9.80 11.02
CA VAL A 257 -4.60 10.20 9.80
C VAL A 257 -5.42 9.95 8.54
N ALA A 258 -6.12 8.82 8.44
CA ALA A 258 -6.97 8.52 7.30
C ALA A 258 -8.12 9.54 7.16
N LEU A 259 -8.78 9.91 8.27
CA LEU A 259 -9.81 10.93 8.32
C LEU A 259 -9.29 12.29 7.86
N LEU A 260 -8.16 12.74 8.44
CA LEU A 260 -7.57 14.04 8.11
C LEU A 260 -7.07 14.09 6.66
N THR A 261 -6.56 12.98 6.11
CA THR A 261 -6.13 12.93 4.71
C THR A 261 -7.32 13.14 3.77
N VAL A 262 -8.46 12.49 4.02
CA VAL A 262 -9.66 12.68 3.19
C VAL A 262 -10.29 14.06 3.42
N ALA A 263 -10.25 14.59 4.65
CA ALA A 263 -10.69 15.95 4.93
C ALA A 263 -9.85 16.98 4.16
N ALA A 264 -8.53 16.82 4.15
CA ALA A 264 -7.63 17.66 3.37
C ALA A 264 -7.91 17.55 1.86
N GLN A 265 -8.16 16.34 1.34
CA GLN A 265 -8.59 16.17 -0.05
C GLN A 265 -9.90 16.90 -0.36
N CYS A 266 -10.91 16.79 0.50
CA CYS A 266 -12.18 17.51 0.34
C CYS A 266 -11.96 19.03 0.37
N ALA A 267 -11.12 19.53 1.29
CA ALA A 267 -10.76 20.95 1.36
C ALA A 267 -10.04 21.43 0.09
N THR A 268 -9.13 20.63 -0.48
CA THR A 268 -8.46 21.00 -1.74
C THR A 268 -9.44 21.06 -2.91
N VAL A 269 -10.40 20.13 -3.00
CA VAL A 269 -11.44 20.15 -4.03
C VAL A 269 -12.39 21.34 -3.83
N LEU A 270 -12.80 21.62 -2.59
CA LEU A 270 -13.65 22.76 -2.26
C LEU A 270 -12.97 24.09 -2.65
N ARG A 271 -11.70 24.28 -2.28
CA ARG A 271 -10.94 25.48 -2.65
C ARG A 271 -10.80 25.62 -4.17
N ARG A 272 -10.48 24.53 -4.86
CA ARG A 272 -10.38 24.55 -6.32
C ARG A 272 -11.72 24.89 -6.98
N TRP A 273 -12.82 24.46 -6.38
CA TRP A 273 -14.18 24.78 -6.81
C TRP A 273 -14.56 26.24 -6.56
N GLU A 274 -14.12 26.84 -5.45
CA GLU A 274 -14.30 28.27 -5.20
C GLU A 274 -13.48 29.13 -6.19
N GLU A 275 -12.28 28.66 -6.56
CA GLU A 275 -11.38 29.34 -7.51
C GLU A 275 -11.79 29.14 -8.99
N THR A 276 -12.30 27.96 -9.34
CA THR A 276 -12.65 27.58 -10.72
C THR A 276 -14.17 27.67 -10.90
N GLN A 277 -14.63 28.49 -11.85
CA GLN A 277 -16.06 28.68 -12.16
C GLN A 277 -16.90 27.38 -12.19
N PRO A 278 -18.20 27.46 -11.84
CA PRO A 278 -19.08 26.31 -11.55
C PRO A 278 -19.38 25.36 -12.72
N ASP A 279 -18.82 25.59 -13.91
CA ASP A 279 -19.10 24.78 -15.11
C ASP A 279 -18.17 23.55 -15.24
N CYS A 280 -17.14 23.43 -14.41
CA CYS A 280 -16.21 22.29 -14.45
C CYS A 280 -16.76 21.07 -13.69
N GLN A 281 -16.62 19.86 -14.26
CA GLN A 281 -16.96 18.63 -13.56
C GLN A 281 -16.08 18.47 -12.31
N ILE A 282 -16.71 18.45 -11.14
CA ILE A 282 -16.00 18.32 -9.86
C ILE A 282 -15.49 16.89 -9.70
N PRO A 283 -14.21 16.69 -9.35
CA PRO A 283 -13.72 15.38 -8.98
C PRO A 283 -14.43 14.90 -7.70
N ARG A 284 -15.17 13.79 -7.81
CA ARG A 284 -15.83 13.16 -6.65
C ARG A 284 -14.80 12.69 -5.63
N VAL A 285 -15.00 13.05 -4.36
CA VAL A 285 -14.12 12.59 -3.27
C VAL A 285 -14.76 11.39 -2.59
N SER A 286 -14.07 10.25 -2.67
CA SER A 286 -14.54 8.97 -2.14
C SER A 286 -14.28 8.85 -0.63
N VAL A 287 -15.34 8.63 0.18
CA VAL A 287 -15.19 8.43 1.64
C VAL A 287 -14.80 7.00 2.03
N GLN A 288 -14.79 6.07 1.08
CA GLN A 288 -14.48 4.65 1.30
C GLN A 288 -13.24 4.35 2.18
N PRO A 289 -12.07 5.03 2.03
CA PRO A 289 -10.91 4.77 2.88
C PRO A 289 -11.18 5.05 4.37
N VAL A 290 -11.98 6.09 4.64
CA VAL A 290 -12.41 6.47 5.99
C VAL A 290 -13.36 5.42 6.57
N GLU A 291 -14.31 4.93 5.78
CA GLU A 291 -15.21 3.87 6.23
C GLU A 291 -14.42 2.65 6.72
N GLN A 292 -13.44 2.22 5.93
CA GLN A 292 -12.57 1.10 6.30
C GLN A 292 -11.76 1.39 7.56
N ALA A 293 -11.29 2.63 7.73
CA ALA A 293 -10.58 3.05 8.93
C ALA A 293 -11.47 2.99 10.18
N ILE A 294 -12.71 3.50 10.10
CA ILE A 294 -13.71 3.45 11.19
C ILE A 294 -14.05 1.98 11.53
N TRP A 295 -14.30 1.15 10.51
CA TRP A 295 -14.56 -0.27 10.70
C TRP A 295 -13.35 -1.03 11.26
N LYS A 296 -12.11 -0.59 11.04
CA LYS A 296 -10.92 -1.23 11.62
C LYS A 296 -10.58 -0.69 13.01
N ALA A 297 -10.92 0.55 13.32
CA ALA A 297 -10.54 1.23 14.56
C ALA A 297 -11.03 0.51 15.82
N HIS A 298 -12.21 -0.12 15.78
CA HIS A 298 -12.73 -0.87 16.92
C HIS A 298 -11.87 -2.07 17.31
N ARG A 299 -11.23 -2.70 16.33
CA ARG A 299 -10.36 -3.85 16.58
C ARG A 299 -9.06 -3.41 17.26
N THR A 300 -8.54 -2.22 16.96
CA THR A 300 -7.21 -1.80 17.41
C THR A 300 -7.23 -1.15 18.78
N ARG A 301 -8.29 -0.42 19.14
CA ARG A 301 -8.36 0.28 20.45
C ARG A 301 -8.99 -0.54 21.58
N ARG A 302 -9.76 -1.59 21.28
CA ARG A 302 -10.55 -2.33 22.28
C ARG A 302 -10.12 -3.79 22.49
N ALA A 303 -8.83 -4.09 22.39
CA ALA A 303 -8.29 -5.44 22.62
C ALA A 303 -8.72 -6.11 23.95
N ARG A 304 -9.32 -5.37 24.90
CA ARG A 304 -9.90 -5.89 26.15
C ARG A 304 -11.38 -5.54 26.40
N ALA A 305 -12.08 -4.85 25.50
CA ALA A 305 -13.47 -4.50 25.79
C ALA A 305 -14.38 -5.74 25.72
N ARG A 306 -15.22 -5.89 26.75
CA ARG A 306 -16.20 -6.97 26.92
C ARG A 306 -17.10 -7.07 25.69
N ARG A 307 -17.37 -8.29 25.19
CA ARG A 307 -18.14 -8.59 23.95
C ARG A 307 -19.46 -7.82 23.79
N HIS A 308 -20.10 -7.41 24.89
CA HIS A 308 -21.38 -6.68 24.85
C HIS A 308 -21.24 -5.29 24.18
N ASN A 309 -20.15 -4.56 24.45
CA ASN A 309 -19.95 -3.20 23.91
C ASN A 309 -19.55 -3.22 22.43
N GLU A 310 -19.15 -4.39 21.89
CA GLU A 310 -18.79 -4.53 20.48
C GLU A 310 -20.00 -4.34 19.56
N ARG A 311 -21.19 -4.78 19.99
CA ARG A 311 -22.42 -4.63 19.19
C ARG A 311 -22.87 -3.16 19.11
N GLN A 312 -22.87 -2.47 20.24
CA GLN A 312 -23.20 -1.04 20.32
C GLN A 312 -22.24 -0.21 19.47
N PHE A 313 -20.92 -0.47 19.60
CA PHE A 313 -19.94 0.21 18.77
C PHE A 313 -20.16 -0.04 17.28
N LYS A 314 -20.42 -1.30 16.87
CA LYS A 314 -20.67 -1.61 15.45
C LYS A 314 -21.93 -0.94 14.93
N ALA A 315 -22.97 -0.83 15.75
CA ALA A 315 -24.19 -0.10 15.41
C ALA A 315 -23.89 1.39 15.23
N HIS A 316 -23.17 2.01 16.17
CA HIS A 316 -22.75 3.42 16.06
C HIS A 316 -21.88 3.68 14.82
N ALA A 317 -20.87 2.83 14.60
CA ALA A 317 -20.02 2.91 13.42
C ALA A 317 -20.81 2.75 12.11
N ALA A 318 -21.84 1.90 12.08
CA ALA A 318 -22.72 1.78 10.93
C ALA A 318 -23.51 3.07 10.66
N LEU A 319 -24.00 3.75 11.71
CA LEU A 319 -24.68 5.04 11.60
C LEU A 319 -23.73 6.13 11.11
N VAL A 320 -22.53 6.23 11.71
CA VAL A 320 -21.49 7.21 11.29
C VAL A 320 -21.12 7.01 9.82
N VAL A 321 -20.89 5.77 9.39
CA VAL A 321 -20.60 5.47 7.97
C VAL A 321 -21.81 5.78 7.08
N GLY A 322 -23.03 5.52 7.56
CA GLY A 322 -24.26 5.93 6.87
C GLY A 322 -24.34 7.44 6.65
N ALA A 323 -23.97 8.23 7.67
CA ALA A 323 -23.98 9.68 7.62
C ALA A 323 -22.94 10.19 6.60
N LEU A 324 -21.73 9.64 6.62
CA LEU A 324 -20.69 9.94 5.65
C LEU A 324 -21.12 9.60 4.21
N ARG A 325 -21.77 8.46 3.98
CA ARG A 325 -22.31 8.10 2.65
C ARG A 325 -23.43 9.02 2.21
N LYS A 326 -24.31 9.44 3.13
CA LYS A 326 -25.38 10.41 2.85
C LYS A 326 -24.80 11.77 2.47
N ALA A 327 -23.69 12.18 3.11
CA ALA A 327 -22.95 13.39 2.75
C ALA A 327 -22.23 13.26 1.40
N GLU A 328 -21.58 12.12 1.14
CA GLU A 328 -20.95 11.81 -0.14
C GLU A 328 -21.96 11.83 -1.29
N ALA A 329 -23.14 11.22 -1.11
CA ALA A 329 -24.20 11.22 -2.13
C ALA A 329 -24.75 12.62 -2.43
N ARG A 330 -24.73 13.54 -1.45
CA ARG A 330 -25.12 14.95 -1.63
C ARG A 330 -24.15 15.73 -2.52
N GLN A 331 -22.92 15.25 -2.74
CA GLN A 331 -21.95 15.88 -3.65
C GLN A 331 -22.51 15.98 -5.09
N ASP A 332 -23.37 15.04 -5.50
CA ASP A 332 -23.93 15.02 -6.85
C ASP A 332 -24.97 16.12 -7.08
N SER A 333 -25.61 16.61 -6.02
CA SER A 333 -26.66 17.64 -6.10
C SER A 333 -26.20 19.02 -5.63
N GLN A 334 -25.36 19.07 -4.58
CA GLN A 334 -24.99 20.31 -3.89
C GLN A 334 -23.52 20.23 -3.43
N PRO A 335 -22.54 20.29 -4.34
CA PRO A 335 -21.15 19.95 -4.04
C PRO A 335 -20.49 20.88 -3.02
N ASP A 336 -20.75 22.20 -3.05
CA ASP A 336 -20.19 23.16 -2.09
C ASP A 336 -20.58 22.81 -0.65
N ARG A 337 -21.89 22.76 -0.38
CA ARG A 337 -22.41 22.40 0.95
C ARG A 337 -22.06 20.97 1.35
N ALA A 338 -22.10 20.02 0.41
CA ALA A 338 -21.77 18.64 0.71
C ALA A 338 -20.30 18.46 1.08
N LEU A 339 -19.37 19.13 0.40
CA LEU A 339 -17.94 19.09 0.73
C LEU A 339 -17.65 19.81 2.05
N GLU A 340 -18.28 20.96 2.31
CA GLU A 340 -18.19 21.67 3.58
C GLU A 340 -18.65 20.78 4.75
N ASP A 341 -19.85 20.21 4.65
CA ASP A 341 -20.43 19.30 5.65
C ASP A 341 -19.52 18.07 5.88
N LEU A 342 -18.99 17.50 4.81
CA LEU A 342 -18.15 16.30 4.85
C LEU A 342 -16.80 16.59 5.51
N VAL A 343 -16.17 17.75 5.22
CA VAL A 343 -14.94 18.19 5.92
C VAL A 343 -15.21 18.35 7.42
N VAL A 344 -16.28 19.05 7.80
CA VAL A 344 -16.65 19.25 9.21
C VAL A 344 -16.85 17.90 9.91
N MET A 345 -17.66 17.00 9.33
CA MET A 345 -17.88 15.66 9.89
C MET A 345 -16.57 14.87 10.05
N LEU A 346 -15.69 14.87 9.04
CA LEU A 346 -14.42 14.15 9.12
C LEU A 346 -13.49 14.70 10.21
N LEU A 347 -13.45 16.02 10.37
CA LEU A 347 -12.66 16.69 11.41
C LEU A 347 -13.22 16.39 12.80
N THR A 348 -14.53 16.49 13.00
CA THR A 348 -15.18 16.14 14.27
C THR A 348 -14.92 14.68 14.64
N ILE A 349 -15.08 13.76 13.69
CA ILE A 349 -14.79 12.34 13.91
C ILE A 349 -13.30 12.12 14.25
N ALA A 350 -12.40 12.79 13.54
CA ALA A 350 -10.96 12.68 13.79
C ALA A 350 -10.59 13.16 15.20
N GLU A 351 -11.21 14.25 15.65
CA GLU A 351 -10.99 14.82 16.97
C GLU A 351 -11.55 13.93 18.08
N ARG A 352 -12.81 13.49 17.96
CA ARG A 352 -13.41 12.52 18.89
C ARG A 352 -12.59 11.22 18.96
N TYR A 353 -12.01 10.77 17.84
CA TYR A 353 -11.07 9.65 17.85
C TYR A 353 -9.77 9.97 18.59
N ALA A 354 -9.22 11.16 18.42
CA ALA A 354 -8.02 11.61 19.11
C ALA A 354 -8.24 11.69 20.63
N GLU A 355 -9.40 12.17 21.06
CA GLU A 355 -9.88 12.16 22.45
C GLU A 355 -10.14 10.75 23.00
N GLY A 356 -10.37 9.77 22.11
CA GLY A 356 -10.71 8.41 22.49
C GLY A 356 -12.19 8.14 22.74
N ARG A 357 -13.07 9.05 22.32
CA ARG A 357 -14.54 8.93 22.33
C ARG A 357 -15.03 8.08 21.16
N ILE A 358 -14.70 6.79 21.21
CA ILE A 358 -14.97 5.86 20.11
C ILE A 358 -16.48 5.55 19.99
N ASP A 359 -17.24 5.61 21.08
CA ASP A 359 -18.69 5.36 21.06
C ASP A 359 -19.51 6.61 20.70
N ASP A 360 -18.86 7.76 20.51
CA ASP A 360 -19.51 9.05 20.34
C ASP A 360 -18.73 9.93 19.34
N LEU A 361 -18.56 9.36 18.14
CA LEU A 361 -17.82 9.99 17.04
C LEU A 361 -18.54 11.16 16.38
N LEU A 362 -19.88 11.13 16.40
CA LEU A 362 -20.76 12.16 15.87
C LEU A 362 -21.90 12.33 16.86
N ASP A 363 -22.35 13.57 17.01
CA ASP A 363 -23.43 13.91 17.91
C ASP A 363 -24.75 13.27 17.43
N ALA A 364 -25.63 12.94 18.38
CA ALA A 364 -26.82 12.13 18.11
C ALA A 364 -27.80 12.79 17.14
N ASP A 365 -27.87 14.12 17.13
CA ASP A 365 -28.66 14.95 16.20
C ASP A 365 -28.23 14.75 14.74
N GLN A 366 -26.93 14.61 14.48
CA GLN A 366 -26.40 14.36 13.13
C GLN A 366 -26.69 12.94 12.64
N LEU A 367 -27.03 12.02 13.54
CA LEU A 367 -27.34 10.62 13.25
C LEU A 367 -28.84 10.35 13.10
N VAL A 368 -29.72 11.32 13.42
CA VAL A 368 -31.16 11.15 13.29
C VAL A 368 -31.56 10.98 11.81
N GLY A 369 -32.31 9.92 11.51
CA GLY A 369 -32.79 9.64 10.15
C GLY A 369 -31.67 9.23 9.16
N VAL A 370 -30.57 8.69 9.68
CA VAL A 370 -29.50 8.10 8.88
C VAL A 370 -29.66 6.58 8.84
N ASP A 371 -29.72 6.02 7.64
CA ASP A 371 -29.76 4.57 7.48
C ASP A 371 -28.41 3.93 7.84
N PRO A 372 -28.38 2.92 8.73
CA PRO A 372 -27.13 2.28 9.12
C PRO A 372 -26.48 1.59 7.92
N ALA A 373 -25.22 1.94 7.65
CA ALA A 373 -24.50 1.35 6.54
C ALA A 373 -24.11 -0.10 6.83
N ALA A 374 -24.69 -1.03 6.07
CA ALA A 374 -24.25 -2.42 6.10
C ALA A 374 -22.80 -2.55 5.57
N PRO A 375 -21.95 -3.38 6.19
CA PRO A 375 -20.60 -3.66 5.73
C PRO A 375 -20.64 -4.50 4.44
N ARG A 376 -20.85 -3.83 3.30
CA ARG A 376 -20.93 -4.44 1.96
C ARG A 376 -19.64 -5.17 1.56
N GLU A 377 -18.52 -4.89 2.22
CA GLU A 377 -17.25 -5.54 1.90
C GLU A 377 -17.28 -7.04 2.17
N ARG A 378 -17.98 -7.51 3.22
CA ARG A 378 -18.16 -8.94 3.45
C ARG A 378 -19.03 -9.59 2.38
N LEU A 379 -20.09 -8.90 1.98
CA LEU A 379 -20.96 -9.36 0.91
C LEU A 379 -20.18 -9.46 -0.41
N ARG A 380 -19.36 -8.45 -0.73
CA ARG A 380 -18.50 -8.45 -1.93
C ARG A 380 -17.48 -9.58 -1.90
N MET A 381 -16.80 -9.79 -0.78
CA MET A 381 -15.86 -10.92 -0.65
C MET A 381 -16.58 -12.26 -0.78
N GLY A 382 -17.79 -12.38 -0.23
CA GLY A 382 -18.65 -13.55 -0.43
C GLY A 382 -19.03 -13.77 -1.89
N VAL A 383 -19.43 -12.71 -2.61
CA VAL A 383 -19.75 -12.77 -4.04
C VAL A 383 -18.52 -13.13 -4.87
N VAL A 384 -17.37 -12.52 -4.61
CA VAL A 384 -16.10 -12.85 -5.30
C VAL A 384 -15.72 -14.31 -5.05
N GLY A 385 -15.78 -14.77 -3.80
CA GLY A 385 -15.52 -16.17 -3.45
C GLY A 385 -16.49 -17.12 -4.16
N LEU A 386 -17.78 -16.80 -4.18
CA LEU A 386 -18.80 -17.58 -4.87
C LEU A 386 -18.55 -17.67 -6.38
N VAL A 387 -18.21 -16.54 -7.01
CA VAL A 387 -17.90 -16.49 -8.45
C VAL A 387 -16.65 -17.32 -8.76
N VAL A 388 -15.59 -17.22 -7.94
CA VAL A 388 -14.38 -18.04 -8.13
C VAL A 388 -14.71 -19.53 -8.03
N VAL A 389 -15.47 -19.95 -7.02
CA VAL A 389 -15.89 -21.35 -6.85
C VAL A 389 -16.69 -21.82 -8.05
N LEU A 390 -17.63 -21.00 -8.54
CA LEU A 390 -18.47 -21.34 -9.69
C LEU A 390 -17.65 -21.46 -10.98
N VAL A 391 -16.69 -20.55 -11.21
CA VAL A 391 -15.78 -20.63 -12.36
C VAL A 391 -14.91 -21.88 -12.30
N MET A 392 -14.35 -22.21 -11.13
CA MET A 392 -13.54 -23.42 -10.96
C MET A 392 -14.37 -24.70 -11.11
N ALA A 393 -15.61 -24.71 -10.62
CA ALA A 393 -16.53 -25.84 -10.79
C ALA A 393 -16.89 -26.04 -12.27
N CYS A 394 -17.20 -24.96 -13.01
CA CYS A 394 -17.41 -25.02 -14.46
C CYS A 394 -16.18 -25.55 -15.20
N ALA A 395 -14.98 -25.12 -14.80
CA ALA A 395 -13.74 -25.60 -15.40
C ALA A 395 -13.55 -27.12 -15.19
N ALA A 396 -13.87 -27.63 -13.99
CA ALA A 396 -13.81 -29.06 -13.69
C ALA A 396 -14.84 -29.88 -14.51
N VAL A 397 -16.08 -29.38 -14.65
CA VAL A 397 -17.12 -30.04 -15.45
C VAL A 397 -16.76 -30.09 -16.93
N LEU A 398 -16.02 -29.10 -17.44
CA LEU A 398 -15.50 -29.08 -18.82
C LEU A 398 -14.31 -30.03 -19.04
N GLY A 399 -13.90 -30.81 -18.03
CA GLY A 399 -12.83 -31.79 -18.15
C GLY A 399 -11.44 -31.19 -18.28
N LEU A 400 -11.23 -29.96 -17.77
CA LEU A 400 -9.88 -29.39 -17.71
C LEU A 400 -8.99 -30.26 -16.82
N PRO A 401 -7.80 -30.65 -17.28
CA PRO A 401 -6.89 -31.49 -16.51
C PRO A 401 -6.48 -30.79 -15.21
N GLU A 402 -6.39 -31.54 -14.10
CA GLU A 402 -6.05 -30.99 -12.78
C GLU A 402 -4.74 -30.20 -12.78
N ALA A 403 -3.77 -30.61 -13.60
CA ALA A 403 -2.51 -29.90 -13.77
C ALA A 403 -2.68 -28.46 -14.29
N ALA A 404 -3.74 -28.18 -15.06
CA ALA A 404 -4.05 -26.83 -15.55
C ALA A 404 -4.89 -26.02 -14.55
N LEU A 405 -5.68 -26.67 -13.68
CA LEU A 405 -6.54 -25.97 -12.70
C LEU A 405 -5.72 -25.25 -11.62
N VAL A 406 -4.60 -25.83 -11.19
CA VAL A 406 -3.73 -25.26 -10.15
C VAL A 406 -3.18 -23.87 -10.51
N PRO A 407 -2.55 -23.66 -11.69
CA PRO A 407 -2.08 -22.33 -12.09
C PRO A 407 -3.22 -21.39 -12.53
N LEU A 408 -4.37 -21.92 -12.97
CA LEU A 408 -5.51 -21.11 -13.40
C LEU A 408 -6.20 -20.40 -12.22
N LEU A 409 -6.24 -21.04 -11.05
CA LEU A 409 -6.92 -20.51 -9.86
C LEU A 409 -6.48 -19.08 -9.47
N PRO A 410 -5.18 -18.76 -9.29
CA PRO A 410 -4.76 -17.40 -8.96
C PRO A 410 -5.09 -16.38 -10.05
N VAL A 411 -5.05 -16.79 -11.33
CA VAL A 411 -5.40 -15.92 -12.46
C VAL A 411 -6.89 -15.58 -12.43
N VAL A 412 -7.76 -16.58 -12.21
CA VAL A 412 -9.21 -16.40 -12.08
C VAL A 412 -9.55 -15.54 -10.87
N VAL A 413 -8.95 -15.82 -9.70
CA VAL A 413 -9.16 -15.03 -8.49
C VAL A 413 -8.78 -13.58 -8.72
N LEU A 414 -7.61 -13.32 -9.33
CA LEU A 414 -7.15 -11.97 -9.62
C LEU A 414 -8.09 -11.27 -10.61
N PHE A 415 -8.47 -11.96 -11.69
CA PHE A 415 -9.37 -11.43 -12.70
C PHE A 415 -10.73 -11.05 -12.12
N VAL A 416 -11.38 -11.96 -11.38
CA VAL A 416 -12.66 -11.71 -10.71
C VAL A 416 -12.51 -10.56 -9.71
N ALA A 417 -11.43 -10.54 -8.92
CA ALA A 417 -11.18 -9.45 -7.98
C ALA A 417 -11.03 -8.09 -8.68
N VAL A 418 -10.34 -8.03 -9.82
CA VAL A 418 -10.16 -6.77 -10.59
C VAL A 418 -11.48 -6.30 -11.20
N VAL A 419 -12.26 -7.21 -11.80
CA VAL A 419 -13.55 -6.91 -12.43
C VAL A 419 -14.56 -6.44 -11.38
N PHE A 420 -14.73 -7.18 -10.28
CA PHE A 420 -15.69 -6.82 -9.23
C PHE A 420 -15.28 -5.59 -8.42
N ASN A 421 -13.99 -5.26 -8.35
CA ASN A 421 -13.53 -4.02 -7.73
C ASN A 421 -13.55 -2.82 -8.68
N ARG A 422 -14.18 -2.92 -9.88
CA ARG A 422 -14.40 -1.81 -10.83
C ARG A 422 -13.12 -0.98 -11.08
N GLY A 423 -11.99 -1.64 -11.31
CA GLY A 423 -10.73 -0.97 -11.65
C GLY A 423 -10.00 -0.30 -10.48
N ARG A 424 -10.52 -0.38 -9.25
CA ARG A 424 -9.72 -0.08 -8.05
C ARG A 424 -8.90 -1.33 -7.73
N MET A 425 -7.63 -1.34 -8.12
CA MET A 425 -6.74 -2.47 -7.83
C MET A 425 -6.82 -2.78 -6.32
N PRO A 426 -7.16 -4.02 -5.93
CA PRO A 426 -7.15 -4.41 -4.54
C PRO A 426 -5.74 -4.18 -4.00
N THR A 427 -5.61 -3.27 -3.03
CA THR A 427 -4.34 -3.01 -2.34
C THR A 427 -3.80 -4.35 -1.84
N ALA A 428 -2.49 -4.59 -1.94
CA ALA A 428 -1.85 -5.87 -1.61
C ALA A 428 -2.31 -6.48 -0.26
N GLY A 429 -2.73 -5.64 0.70
CA GLY A 429 -3.31 -6.08 1.98
C GLY A 429 -4.72 -6.73 1.92
N GLN A 430 -5.55 -6.45 0.92
CA GLN A 430 -6.86 -7.09 0.73
C GLN A 430 -6.73 -8.46 0.05
N LEU A 431 -5.77 -8.62 -0.87
CA LEU A 431 -5.44 -9.93 -1.46
C LEU A 431 -4.98 -10.93 -0.39
N THR A 432 -4.27 -10.45 0.64
CA THR A 432 -3.86 -11.30 1.76
C THR A 432 -4.99 -11.72 2.68
N ASP A 433 -6.06 -10.94 2.83
CA ASP A 433 -7.24 -11.36 3.62
C ASP A 433 -8.12 -12.36 2.85
N LEU A 434 -8.01 -12.44 1.52
CA LEU A 434 -8.74 -13.41 0.69
C LEU A 434 -8.10 -14.82 0.73
N ILE A 435 -6.78 -14.90 0.91
CA ILE A 435 -6.01 -16.17 0.91
C ILE A 435 -6.05 -16.86 2.29
N ILE A 436 -6.61 -16.22 3.32
CA ILE A 436 -6.63 -16.74 4.69
C ILE A 436 -8.08 -16.81 5.17
N PRO A 437 -8.76 -17.95 5.01
CA PRO A 437 -10.04 -18.16 5.69
C PRO A 437 -9.79 -18.09 7.21
N ARG A 438 -10.55 -17.23 7.90
CA ARG A 438 -10.59 -17.18 9.37
C ARG A 438 -11.61 -18.17 9.91
#